data_AF-A0A2G5XA75-F1
#
_entry.id   AF-A0A2G5XA75-F1
#
_cell.length_a   1.000
_cell.length_b   1.000
_cell.length_c   1.000
_cell.angle_alpha   90.00
_cell.angle_beta   90.00
_cell.angle_gamma   90.00
#
_symmetry.space_group_name_H-M   'P 1'
#
loop_
_entity.id
_entity.type
_entity.pdbx_description
1 polymer ?
#
loop_
_entity_poly.entity_id
_entity_poly.type
_entity_poly.pdbx_seq_one_letter_code
_entity_poly.pdbx_strand_id
1 'polypeptide(L)' 'MKALDLDSKEFKRVMHNLHLENLNISSDMQEKVLELINTKTSITPTLIKDILRHGKV' A
#
# COMPACT_ATOMS: atom_id res chain seq x y z
N MET A 1 -15.12 7.02 4.73
CA MET A 1 -14.69 5.61 4.58
C MET A 1 -14.22 5.13 5.93
N LYS A 2 -14.49 3.86 6.28
CA LYS A 2 -13.86 3.23 7.46
C LYS A 2 -12.38 3.00 7.13
N ALA A 3 -11.51 3.08 8.13
CA ALA A 3 -10.12 2.68 7.97
C ALA A 3 -10.08 1.20 7.59
N LEU A 4 -9.26 0.87 6.60
CA LEU A 4 -8.92 -0.49 6.23
C LEU A 4 -7.93 -1.04 7.24
N ASP A 5 -7.99 -2.34 7.46
CA ASP A 5 -6.99 -3.11 8.19
C ASP A 5 -6.26 -4.07 7.23
N LEU A 6 -5.20 -4.71 7.70
CA LEU A 6 -4.45 -5.71 6.92
C LEU A 6 -5.33 -6.89 6.48
N ASP A 7 -6.41 -7.15 7.22
CA ASP A 7 -7.32 -8.25 6.96
C ASP A 7 -8.45 -7.92 5.99
N SER A 8 -8.61 -6.64 5.67
CA SER A 8 -9.68 -6.14 4.82
C SER A 8 -9.55 -6.72 3.42
N LYS A 9 -10.71 -6.99 2.83
CA LYS A 9 -10.80 -7.54 1.48
C LYS A 9 -10.15 -6.59 0.47
N GLU A 10 -10.31 -5.30 0.69
CA GLU A 10 -9.74 -4.22 -0.10
C GLU A 10 -8.21 -4.24 -0.04
N PHE A 11 -7.62 -4.30 1.17
CA PHE A 11 -6.16 -4.36 1.31
C PHE A 11 -5.57 -5.62 0.69
N LYS A 12 -6.18 -6.79 0.95
CA LYS A 12 -5.78 -8.07 0.34
C LYS A 12 -5.82 -8.03 -1.19
N ARG A 13 -6.82 -7.34 -1.77
CA ARG A 13 -6.91 -7.14 -3.23
C ARG A 13 -5.78 -6.26 -3.77
N VAL A 14 -5.39 -5.21 -3.04
CA VAL A 14 -4.24 -4.37 -3.41
C VAL A 14 -2.95 -5.19 -3.38
N MET A 15 -2.73 -5.98 -2.33
CA MET A 15 -1.55 -6.86 -2.23
C MET A 15 -1.50 -7.90 -3.36
N HIS A 16 -2.64 -8.50 -3.68
CA HIS A 16 -2.72 -9.44 -4.80
C HIS A 16 -2.35 -8.80 -6.14
N ASN A 17 -2.87 -7.60 -6.42
CA ASN A 17 -2.55 -6.90 -7.67
C ASN A 17 -1.06 -6.55 -7.77
N LEU A 18 -0.43 -6.12 -6.68
CA LEU A 18 0.99 -5.82 -6.66
C LEU A 18 1.83 -7.08 -6.91
N HIS A 19 1.42 -8.21 -6.32
CA HIS A 19 2.05 -9.50 -6.61
C HIS A 19 1.96 -9.89 -8.10
N LEU A 20 0.82 -9.66 -8.75
CA LEU A 20 0.65 -9.92 -10.20
C LEU A 20 1.59 -9.05 -11.07
N GLU A 21 1.93 -7.86 -10.60
CA GLU A 21 2.89 -6.93 -11.24
C GLU A 21 4.36 -7.24 -10.85
N ASN A 22 4.64 -8.37 -10.20
CA ASN A 22 5.95 -8.74 -9.63
C ASN A 22 6.49 -7.73 -8.59
N LEU A 23 5.61 -6.96 -7.97
CA LEU A 23 5.92 -6.03 -6.89
C LEU A 23 5.64 -6.70 -5.54
N ASN A 24 6.62 -7.43 -5.03
CA ASN A 24 6.55 -7.99 -3.69
C ASN A 24 6.96 -6.92 -2.66
N ILE A 25 6.09 -6.70 -1.67
CA ILE A 25 6.30 -5.73 -0.59
C ILE A 25 6.48 -6.48 0.72
N SER A 26 7.53 -6.12 1.48
CA SER A 26 7.77 -6.66 2.82
C SER A 26 6.66 -6.25 3.79
N SER A 27 6.47 -7.02 4.87
CA SER A 27 5.47 -6.74 5.91
C SER A 27 5.58 -5.31 6.46
N ASP A 28 6.79 -4.82 6.72
CA ASP A 28 7.02 -3.44 7.19
C ASP A 28 6.52 -2.38 6.20
N MET A 29 6.59 -2.66 4.90
CA MET A 29 6.03 -1.78 3.87
C MET A 29 4.52 -1.94 3.72
N GLN A 30 3.95 -3.10 4.04
CA GLN A 30 2.50 -3.32 4.03
C GLN A 30 1.81 -2.43 5.08
N GLU A 31 2.39 -2.29 6.27
CA GLU A 31 1.89 -1.37 7.31
C GLU A 31 1.93 0.09 6.86
N LYS A 32 3.03 0.52 6.24
CA LYS A 32 3.15 1.88 5.67
C LYS A 32 2.16 2.14 4.55
N VAL A 33 1.95 1.16 3.67
CA VAL A 33 0.94 1.25 2.60
C VAL A 33 -0.46 1.32 3.19
N LEU A 34 -0.75 0.56 4.25
CA LEU A 34 -2.03 0.61 4.94
C LEU A 34 -2.28 1.98 5.59
N GLU A 35 -1.28 2.55 6.27
CA GLU A 35 -1.34 3.92 6.78
C GLU A 35 -1.65 4.90 5.66
N LEU A 36 -0.94 4.81 4.53
CA LEU A 36 -1.15 5.66 3.37
C LEU A 36 -2.55 5.53 2.77
N ILE A 37 -3.07 4.31 2.61
CA ILE A 37 -4.42 4.09 2.09
C ILE A 37 -5.48 4.67 3.05
N ASN A 38 -5.21 4.62 4.35
CA ASN A 38 -6.07 5.19 5.38
C ASN A 38 -5.94 6.71 5.50
N THR A 39 -4.83 7.29 5.05
CA THR A 39 -4.80 8.73 4.82
C THR A 39 -5.77 9.08 3.68
N LYS A 40 -6.53 10.16 3.82
CA LYS A 40 -7.41 10.67 2.74
C LYS A 40 -6.62 11.23 1.54
N THR A 41 -5.35 10.88 1.42
CA THR A 41 -4.42 11.37 0.40
C THR A 41 -4.65 10.59 -0.88
N SER A 42 -4.64 11.28 -2.01
CA SER A 42 -4.78 10.63 -3.31
C SER A 42 -3.57 9.73 -3.56
N ILE A 43 -3.80 8.43 -3.73
CA ILE A 43 -2.74 7.47 -4.07
C ILE A 43 -2.39 7.66 -5.54
N THR A 44 -1.22 8.25 -5.80
CA THR A 44 -0.72 8.47 -7.16
C THR A 44 0.45 7.53 -7.47
N PRO A 45 0.73 7.24 -8.76
CA PRO A 45 1.89 6.44 -9.14
C PRO A 45 3.22 7.02 -8.63
N THR A 46 3.33 8.35 -8.51
CA THR A 46 4.51 9.03 -7.97
C THR A 46 4.71 8.68 -6.50
N LEU A 47 3.64 8.78 -5.71
CA LEU A 47 3.67 8.45 -4.28
C LEU A 47 4.11 6.99 -4.03
N ILE A 48 3.60 6.06 -4.83
CA ILE A 48 4.01 4.64 -4.76
C ILE A 48 5.50 4.47 -5.11
N LYS A 49 5.98 5.14 -6.18
CA LYS A 49 7.39 5.09 -6.57
C LYS A 49 8.32 5.64 -5.50
N ASP A 50 7.92 6.72 -4.82
CA ASP A 50 8.70 7.33 -3.75
C ASP A 50 8.81 6.40 -2.53
N ILE A 51 7.70 5.75 -2.15
CA ILE A 51 7.68 4.74 -1.07
C ILE A 51 8.58 3.56 -1.41
N LEU A 52 8.46 3.01 -2.63
CA LEU A 52 9.26 1.85 -3.05
C LEU A 52 10.74 2.16 -3.18
N ARG A 53 11.10 3.38 -3.61
CA ARG A 53 12.52 3.78 -3.78
C ARG A 53 13.19 4.17 -2.48
N HIS A 54 12.46 4.80 -1.56
CA HIS A 54 13.06 5.46 -0.40
C HIS A 54 12.64 4.86 0.94
N GLY A 55 11.63 3.98 0.97
CA GLY A 55 11.11 3.39 2.20
C GLY A 55 10.59 4.42 3.21
N LYS A 56 10.39 5.68 2.78
CA LYS A 56 10.00 6.80 3.62
C LYS A 56 8.61 7.28 3.21
N VAL A 57 7.76 7.41 4.23
CA VAL A 57 6.47 8.12 4.23
C VAL A 57 6.73 9.51 4.79
#